data_AF-A0A2E4J353-F1
#
_entry.id   AF-A0A2E4J353-F1
#
_cell.length_a   1.000
_cell.length_b   1.000
_cell.length_c   1.000
_cell.angle_alpha   90.00
_cell.angle_beta   90.00
_cell.angle_gamma   90.00
#
_symmetry.space_group_name_H-M   'P 1'
#
loop_
_entity.id
_entity.type
_entity.pdbx_description
1 polymer ?
#
loop_
_entity_poly.entity_id
_entity_poly.type
_entity_poly.pdbx_seq_one_letter_code
_entity_poly.pdbx_strand_id
1 'polypeptide(L)'
;MRLIATFLLLIGLLPSTALANEGSEVEFVRIWPQWRSDDSFLRISEYLSGEENTGRQTVLRSQPEKRTGFYFLVRVKGAHEASGATKFVLEVITPDSAQAKVYNFPTAITKRSQVFNLGLTGSDWKGKKVHPVAWRLRLIADEDRELASQQSFLWALPESN
;
A
#
# COMPACT_ATOMS: atom_id res chain seq x y z
N MET A 1 -75.72 8.14 17.25
CA MET A 1 -75.78 8.15 15.77
C MET A 1 -74.71 9.10 15.25
N ARG A 2 -73.88 8.62 14.31
CA ARG A 2 -72.89 9.34 13.49
C ARG A 2 -71.55 9.70 14.19
N LEU A 3 -70.37 9.50 13.63
CA LEU A 3 -69.89 8.69 12.50
C LEU A 3 -68.36 8.54 12.69
N ILE A 4 -67.80 7.43 12.23
CA ILE A 4 -66.38 7.06 12.21
C ILE A 4 -65.56 8.04 11.35
N ALA A 5 -64.34 8.38 11.75
CA ALA A 5 -63.27 8.76 10.82
C ALA A 5 -61.88 8.49 11.44
N THR A 6 -61.42 7.26 11.30
CA THR A 6 -60.02 6.84 11.44
C THR A 6 -59.19 7.51 10.34
N PHE A 7 -58.17 8.30 10.69
CA PHE A 7 -57.18 8.77 9.72
C PHE A 7 -55.82 8.14 10.04
N LEU A 8 -55.57 7.02 9.35
CA LEU A 8 -54.27 6.38 9.23
C LEU A 8 -53.38 7.26 8.35
N LEU A 9 -52.34 7.88 8.91
CA LEU A 9 -51.28 8.51 8.13
C LEU A 9 -50.01 7.65 8.23
N LEU A 10 -49.89 6.72 7.29
CA LEU A 10 -48.69 5.94 7.02
C LEU A 10 -47.69 6.88 6.30
N ILE A 11 -46.70 7.42 7.00
CA ILE A 11 -45.58 8.15 6.38
C ILE A 11 -44.44 7.17 6.14
N GLY A 12 -44.00 7.15 4.88
CA GLY A 12 -43.22 6.10 4.24
C GLY A 12 -41.85 5.83 4.86
N LEU A 13 -41.59 4.55 5.08
CA LEU A 13 -40.27 3.98 5.29
C LEU A 13 -39.52 4.06 3.94
N LEU A 14 -38.67 5.07 3.76
CA LEU A 14 -37.70 5.07 2.66
C LEU A 14 -36.62 4.04 2.99
N PRO A 15 -36.48 2.94 2.24
CA PRO A 15 -35.28 2.13 2.35
C PRO A 15 -34.14 2.97 1.78
N SER A 16 -33.28 3.50 2.65
CA SER A 16 -31.95 3.97 2.24
C SER A 16 -31.18 2.77 1.70
N THR A 17 -31.31 2.51 0.40
CA THR A 17 -30.35 1.67 -0.32
C THR A 17 -29.05 2.44 -0.33
N ALA A 18 -28.21 2.22 0.69
CA ALA A 18 -26.80 2.52 0.58
C ALA A 18 -26.30 1.69 -0.60
N LEU A 19 -26.04 2.34 -1.74
CA LEU A 19 -25.30 1.73 -2.82
C LEU A 19 -23.93 1.39 -2.23
N ALA A 20 -23.74 0.13 -1.86
CA ALA A 20 -22.41 -0.39 -1.62
C ALA A 20 -21.63 -0.17 -2.91
N ASN A 21 -20.68 0.75 -2.89
CA ASN A 21 -19.78 1.00 -4.00
C ASN A 21 -18.78 -0.16 -4.08
N GLU A 22 -19.29 -1.36 -4.40
CA GLU A 22 -18.46 -2.54 -4.63
C GLU A 22 -17.75 -2.37 -5.98
N GLY A 23 -16.52 -1.85 -5.95
CA GLY A 23 -15.56 -2.08 -7.03
C GLY A 23 -14.87 -0.87 -7.65
N SER A 24 -14.44 0.14 -6.89
CA SER A 24 -13.65 1.23 -7.47
C SER A 24 -12.50 1.78 -6.63
N GLU A 25 -12.03 1.07 -5.60
CA GLU A 25 -10.94 1.58 -4.76
C GLU A 25 -9.63 0.81 -4.97
N VAL A 26 -8.52 1.54 -4.91
CA VAL A 26 -7.18 0.94 -5.01
C VAL A 26 -6.93 0.12 -3.75
N GLU A 27 -6.43 -1.10 -3.91
CA GLU A 27 -6.30 -2.03 -2.78
C GLU A 27 -4.88 -2.60 -2.69
N PHE A 28 -4.36 -2.69 -1.46
CA PHE A 28 -3.21 -3.52 -1.16
C PHE A 28 -3.63 -4.98 -0.98
N VAL A 29 -3.48 -5.77 -2.04
CA VAL A 29 -3.80 -7.21 -2.01
C VAL A 29 -2.85 -7.98 -1.11
N ARG A 30 -1.58 -7.56 -1.09
CA ARG A 30 -0.53 -8.20 -0.27
C ARG A 30 0.63 -7.25 -0.05
N ILE A 31 1.15 -7.27 1.17
CA ILE A 31 2.44 -6.67 1.53
C ILE A 31 3.28 -7.76 2.19
N TRP A 32 4.46 -8.05 1.62
CA TRP A 32 5.40 -9.03 2.15
C TRP A 32 6.74 -8.36 2.47
N PRO A 33 7.02 -8.06 3.76
CA PRO A 33 8.30 -7.53 4.21
C PRO A 33 9.37 -8.64 4.26
N GLN A 34 10.53 -8.45 3.64
CA GLN A 34 11.63 -9.42 3.64
C GLN A 34 12.98 -8.79 3.29
N TRP A 35 14.05 -9.27 3.91
CA TRP A 35 15.42 -8.99 3.48
C TRP A 35 15.76 -9.63 2.13
N ARG A 36 16.45 -8.89 1.25
CA ARG A 36 16.97 -9.39 -0.03
C ARG A 36 18.41 -8.94 -0.26
N SER A 37 19.23 -9.84 -0.78
CA SER A 37 20.55 -9.51 -1.32
C SER A 37 20.42 -8.97 -2.75
N ASP A 38 21.50 -8.39 -3.26
CA ASP A 38 21.72 -8.08 -4.67
C ASP A 38 21.41 -9.26 -5.60
N ASP A 39 21.86 -10.46 -5.24
CA ASP A 39 21.62 -11.69 -6.01
C ASP A 39 20.13 -11.98 -6.24
N SER A 40 19.25 -11.48 -5.35
CA SER A 40 17.80 -11.69 -5.48
C SER A 40 17.19 -10.93 -6.66
N PHE A 41 17.92 -9.99 -7.27
CA PHE A 41 17.48 -9.18 -8.40
C PHE A 41 18.21 -9.51 -9.71
N LEU A 42 19.28 -10.30 -9.65
CA LEU A 42 20.04 -10.69 -10.84
C LEU A 42 19.19 -11.56 -11.77
N ARG A 43 19.29 -11.29 -13.06
CA ARG A 43 18.65 -12.09 -14.12
C ARG A 43 19.65 -12.48 -15.19
N ILE A 44 19.36 -13.58 -15.88
CA ILE A 44 20.17 -14.03 -17.03
C ILE A 44 20.30 -12.92 -18.07
N SER A 45 19.24 -12.16 -18.34
CA SER A 45 19.29 -11.05 -19.30
C SER A 45 20.32 -9.99 -18.93
N GLU A 46 20.50 -9.71 -17.64
CA GLU A 46 21.49 -8.72 -17.17
C GLU A 46 22.92 -9.23 -17.37
N TYR A 47 23.17 -10.53 -17.23
CA TYR A 47 24.47 -11.11 -17.60
C TYR A 47 24.77 -10.92 -19.09
N LEU A 48 23.73 -10.92 -19.93
CA LEU A 48 23.86 -10.75 -21.37
C LEU A 48 23.91 -9.28 -21.82
N SER A 49 23.23 -8.37 -21.12
CA SER A 49 23.11 -6.96 -21.51
C SER A 49 23.94 -5.99 -20.68
N GLY A 50 24.35 -6.37 -19.46
CA GLY A 50 24.94 -5.47 -18.47
C GLY A 50 23.93 -4.52 -17.79
N GLU A 51 22.65 -4.61 -18.12
CA GLU A 51 21.60 -3.71 -17.62
C GLU A 51 20.62 -4.44 -16.69
N GLU A 52 20.25 -3.79 -15.58
CA GLU A 52 19.29 -4.35 -14.63
C GLU A 52 17.93 -4.57 -15.29
N ASN A 53 17.42 -5.80 -15.19
CA ASN A 53 16.08 -6.14 -15.67
C ASN A 53 15.15 -6.43 -14.49
N THR A 54 14.15 -5.58 -14.26
CA THR A 54 13.18 -5.75 -13.17
C THR A 54 11.96 -6.62 -13.57
N GLY A 55 11.88 -7.05 -14.82
CA GLY A 55 10.81 -7.88 -15.38
C GLY A 55 9.43 -7.22 -15.25
N ARG A 56 8.46 -7.96 -14.71
CA ARG A 56 7.07 -7.48 -14.51
C ARG A 56 6.86 -6.74 -13.19
N GLN A 57 7.94 -6.45 -12.47
CA GLN A 57 7.90 -5.77 -11.17
C GLN A 57 8.57 -4.41 -11.31
N THR A 58 8.05 -3.43 -10.57
CA THR A 58 8.70 -2.14 -10.41
C THR A 58 9.55 -2.19 -9.14
N VAL A 59 10.83 -1.84 -9.23
CA VAL A 59 11.72 -1.80 -8.07
C VAL A 59 12.00 -0.34 -7.75
N LEU A 60 11.66 0.08 -6.53
CA LEU A 60 11.85 1.44 -6.04
C LEU A 60 12.73 1.36 -4.79
N ARG A 61 13.88 2.04 -4.78
CA ARG A 61 14.88 1.94 -3.72
C ARG A 61 15.11 3.29 -3.08
N SER A 62 15.29 3.31 -1.76
CA SER A 62 15.67 4.52 -1.03
C SER A 62 17.06 5.02 -1.46
N GLN A 63 17.97 4.09 -1.77
CA GLN A 63 19.25 4.35 -2.44
C GLN A 63 19.26 3.61 -3.80
N PRO A 64 19.02 4.31 -4.93
CA PRO A 64 18.83 3.70 -6.25
C PRO A 64 19.93 2.71 -6.68
N GLU A 65 21.20 3.06 -6.38
CA GLU A 65 22.39 2.30 -6.76
C GLU A 65 22.69 1.09 -5.84
N LYS A 66 21.90 0.89 -4.78
CA LYS A 66 22.12 -0.18 -3.80
C LYS A 66 20.99 -1.19 -3.86
N ARG A 67 21.28 -2.42 -4.31
CA ARG A 67 20.26 -3.48 -4.41
C ARG A 67 19.98 -4.19 -3.09
N THR A 68 21.00 -4.43 -2.28
CA THR A 68 20.86 -5.13 -1.00
C THR A 68 20.09 -4.27 0.01
N GLY A 69 19.04 -4.84 0.61
CA GLY A 69 18.14 -4.09 1.47
C GLY A 69 16.96 -4.89 2.02
N PHE A 70 16.15 -4.23 2.83
CA PHE A 70 14.88 -4.77 3.31
C PHE A 70 13.75 -4.27 2.44
N TYR A 71 13.02 -5.20 1.84
CA TYR A 71 12.01 -4.91 0.83
C TYR A 71 10.61 -5.21 1.31
N PHE A 72 9.68 -4.35 0.91
CA PHE A 72 8.25 -4.61 0.98
C PHE A 72 7.80 -4.96 -0.44
N LEU A 73 7.50 -6.25 -0.68
CA LEU A 73 6.86 -6.67 -1.92
C LEU A 73 5.36 -6.36 -1.81
N VAL A 74 4.91 -5.35 -2.56
CA VAL A 74 3.55 -4.83 -2.51
C VAL A 74 2.83 -5.20 -3.79
N ARG A 75 1.73 -5.94 -3.67
CA ARG A 75 0.80 -6.17 -4.77
C ARG A 75 -0.36 -5.20 -4.64
N VAL A 76 -0.49 -4.33 -5.63
CA VAL A 76 -1.58 -3.36 -5.71
C VAL A 76 -2.57 -3.84 -6.76
N LYS A 77 -3.85 -3.89 -6.39
CA LYS A 77 -4.95 -3.97 -7.36
C LYS A 77 -5.41 -2.54 -7.60
N GLY A 78 -5.13 -2.04 -8.80
CA GLY A 78 -5.67 -0.75 -9.22
C GLY A 78 -7.19 -0.83 -9.39
N ALA A 79 -7.86 0.25 -9.02
CA ALA A 79 -9.19 0.55 -9.53
C ALA A 79 -9.08 1.49 -10.74
N HIS A 80 -10.18 2.07 -11.21
CA HIS A 80 -10.17 3.12 -12.25
C HIS A 80 -8.97 4.07 -12.06
N GLU A 81 -8.35 4.48 -13.18
CA GLU A 81 -7.06 5.21 -13.22
C GLU A 81 -6.95 6.18 -12.04
N ALA A 82 -5.97 5.94 -11.15
CA ALA A 82 -5.55 6.96 -10.23
C ALA A 82 -4.94 8.07 -11.10
N SER A 83 -5.76 9.04 -11.47
CA SER A 83 -5.34 10.17 -12.28
C SER A 83 -4.37 10.99 -11.45
N GLY A 84 -3.12 11.09 -11.90
CA GLY A 84 -2.14 12.00 -11.29
C GLY A 84 -0.88 11.34 -10.74
N ALA A 85 -0.08 12.14 -10.05
CA ALA A 85 1.14 11.65 -9.40
C ALA A 85 0.74 10.87 -8.14
N THR A 86 1.39 9.72 -7.93
CA THR A 86 1.16 8.91 -6.73
C THR A 86 2.48 8.62 -6.04
N LYS A 87 2.44 8.38 -4.73
CA LYS A 87 3.62 7.98 -3.95
C LYS A 87 3.23 6.93 -2.93
N PHE A 88 4.10 5.96 -2.73
CA PHE A 88 4.07 5.18 -1.50
C PHE A 88 4.74 5.98 -0.39
N VAL A 89 4.07 6.05 0.76
CA VAL A 89 4.63 6.55 2.01
C VAL A 89 4.79 5.35 2.93
N LEU A 90 6.03 4.92 3.12
CA LEU A 90 6.39 3.80 3.98
C LEU A 90 6.98 4.35 5.27
N GLU A 91 6.36 4.01 6.39
CA GLU A 91 6.80 4.39 7.72
C GLU A 91 7.24 3.14 8.46
N VAL A 92 8.45 3.16 9.04
CA VAL A 92 9.04 1.99 9.70
C VAL A 92 9.64 2.35 11.04
N ILE A 93 9.29 1.56 12.05
CA ILE A 93 9.89 1.57 13.39
C ILE A 93 10.86 0.40 13.46
N THR A 94 12.10 0.68 13.87
CA THR A 94 13.18 -0.30 13.98
C THR A 94 13.56 -0.53 15.45
N PRO A 95 14.22 -1.65 15.79
CA PRO A 95 14.54 -1.96 17.20
C PRO A 95 15.43 -0.93 17.90
N ASP A 96 16.13 -0.07 17.14
CA ASP A 96 17.02 0.97 17.63
C ASP A 96 16.33 2.32 17.88
N SER A 97 15.06 2.49 17.47
CA SER A 97 14.34 3.76 17.64
C SER A 97 12.83 3.52 17.67
N ALA A 98 12.15 4.08 18.69
CA ALA A 98 10.69 4.11 18.74
C ALA A 98 10.06 5.14 17.77
N GLN A 99 10.86 6.02 17.18
CA GLN A 99 10.38 7.00 16.19
C GLN A 99 10.35 6.37 14.80
N ALA A 100 9.21 6.50 14.11
CA ALA A 100 9.04 6.02 12.75
C ALA A 100 9.89 6.83 11.76
N LYS A 101 10.67 6.13 10.94
CA LYS A 101 11.35 6.71 9.76
C LYS A 101 10.41 6.66 8.57
N VAL A 102 10.37 7.74 7.78
CA VAL A 102 9.47 7.88 6.63
C VAL A 102 10.26 7.80 5.33
N TYR A 103 9.80 6.97 4.40
CA TYR A 103 10.35 6.81 3.06
C TYR A 103 9.27 7.05 2.02
N ASN A 104 9.58 7.89 1.03
CA ASN A 104 8.67 8.23 -0.06
C ASN A 104 9.15 7.60 -1.36
N PHE A 105 8.27 6.87 -2.05
CA PHE A 105 8.57 6.27 -3.34
C PHE A 105 7.56 6.77 -4.39
N PRO A 106 7.94 7.77 -5.22
CA PRO A 106 7.12 8.22 -6.32
C PRO A 106 6.82 7.08 -7.29
N THR A 107 5.58 7.00 -7.78
CA THR A 107 5.14 5.97 -8.71
C THR A 107 3.90 6.38 -9.49
N ALA A 108 3.45 5.50 -10.39
CA ALA A 108 2.18 5.63 -11.08
C ALA A 108 1.36 4.33 -10.93
N ILE A 109 0.12 4.47 -10.48
CA ILE A 109 -0.83 3.38 -10.36
C ILE A 109 -1.75 3.35 -11.57
N THR A 110 -1.85 2.19 -12.19
CA THR A 110 -2.68 1.92 -13.36
C THR A 110 -3.90 1.10 -12.95
N LYS A 111 -4.86 0.94 -13.86
CA LYS A 111 -6.03 0.05 -13.66
C LYS A 111 -5.66 -1.43 -13.53
N ARG A 112 -4.43 -1.82 -13.87
CA ARG A 112 -3.98 -3.22 -13.83
C ARG A 112 -3.37 -3.53 -12.48
N SER A 113 -3.38 -4.81 -12.10
CA SER A 113 -2.62 -5.25 -10.94
C SER A 113 -1.12 -5.06 -11.19
N GLN A 114 -0.45 -4.39 -10.26
CA GLN A 114 0.98 -4.10 -10.30
C GLN A 114 1.68 -4.70 -9.08
N VAL A 115 2.97 -4.99 -9.24
CA VAL A 115 3.82 -5.50 -8.16
C VAL A 115 5.02 -4.58 -8.01
N PHE A 116 5.20 -4.08 -6.79
CA PHE A 116 6.29 -3.18 -6.43
C PHE A 116 7.21 -3.86 -5.42
N ASN A 117 8.52 -3.63 -5.53
CA ASN A 117 9.49 -3.90 -4.48
C ASN A 117 9.96 -2.55 -3.93
N LEU A 118 9.47 -2.18 -2.75
CA LEU A 118 9.90 -0.96 -2.06
C LEU A 118 11.08 -1.31 -1.15
N GLY A 119 12.28 -0.88 -1.52
CA GLY A 119 13.53 -1.24 -0.86
C GLY A 119 14.07 -0.15 0.04
N LEU A 120 14.27 -0.48 1.31
CA LEU A 120 15.15 0.25 2.23
C LEU A 120 16.56 -0.32 2.03
N THR A 121 17.39 0.37 1.25
CA THR A 121 18.64 -0.19 0.71
C THR A 121 19.89 0.56 1.18
N GLY A 122 21.04 -0.09 1.04
CA GLY A 122 22.32 0.50 1.43
C GLY A 122 22.35 0.82 2.93
N SER A 123 22.72 2.05 3.28
CA SER A 123 22.79 2.48 4.68
C SER A 123 21.42 2.71 5.34
N ASP A 124 20.32 2.71 4.58
CA ASP A 124 18.97 2.85 5.15
C ASP A 124 18.50 1.59 5.89
N TRP A 125 19.16 0.44 5.69
CA TRP A 125 18.88 -0.77 6.43
C TRP A 125 20.15 -1.45 6.95
N LYS A 126 20.16 -1.77 8.24
CA LYS A 126 21.35 -2.27 8.97
C LYS A 126 21.73 -3.73 8.66
N GLY A 127 20.95 -4.44 7.84
CA GLY A 127 21.26 -5.78 7.36
C GLY A 127 20.21 -6.85 7.68
N LYS A 128 20.48 -8.08 7.24
CA LYS A 128 19.56 -9.24 7.24
C LYS A 128 18.93 -9.59 8.59
N LYS A 129 19.66 -9.36 9.69
CA LYS A 129 19.24 -9.74 11.04
C LYS A 129 18.30 -8.70 11.69
N VAL A 130 18.15 -7.54 11.06
CA VAL A 130 17.26 -6.48 11.56
C VAL A 130 15.91 -6.63 10.89
N HIS A 131 14.87 -6.75 11.70
CA HIS A 131 13.48 -6.77 11.28
C HIS A 131 12.77 -5.50 11.77
N PRO A 132 11.83 -4.94 10.99
CA PRO A 132 11.00 -3.85 11.48
C PRO A 132 10.17 -4.33 12.68
N VAL A 133 10.08 -3.49 13.71
CA VAL A 133 9.17 -3.72 14.86
C VAL A 133 7.74 -3.47 14.43
N ALA A 134 7.52 -2.36 13.74
CA ALA A 134 6.23 -2.00 13.16
C ALA A 134 6.43 -1.25 11.83
N TRP A 135 5.42 -1.29 10.98
CA TRP A 135 5.38 -0.54 9.74
C TRP A 135 3.97 -0.10 9.38
N ARG A 136 3.85 1.00 8.65
CA ARG A 136 2.64 1.43 7.95
C ARG A 136 3.02 1.79 6.53
N LEU A 137 2.24 1.31 5.58
CA LEU A 137 2.34 1.67 4.18
C LEU A 137 1.07 2.39 3.77
N ARG A 138 1.22 3.54 3.13
CA ARG A 138 0.13 4.29 2.52
C ARG A 138 0.43 4.54 1.06
N LEU A 139 -0.59 4.54 0.23
CA LEU A 139 -0.54 5.03 -1.13
C LEU A 139 -1.29 6.35 -1.17
N ILE A 140 -0.59 7.41 -1.55
CA ILE A 140 -1.10 8.77 -1.55
C ILE A 140 -1.15 9.26 -3.00
N ALA A 141 -2.28 9.83 -3.40
CA ALA A 141 -2.46 10.53 -4.67
C ALA A 141 -2.10 12.02 -4.52
N ASP A 142 -2.32 12.78 -5.58
CA ASP A 142 -2.30 14.24 -5.54
C ASP A 142 -3.18 14.79 -4.40
N GLU A 143 -2.83 15.98 -3.92
CA GLU A 143 -3.51 16.69 -2.82
C GLU A 143 -3.50 15.91 -1.48
N ASP A 144 -2.52 15.03 -1.29
CA ASP A 144 -2.34 14.17 -0.11
C ASP A 144 -3.54 13.26 0.21
N ARG A 145 -4.37 12.97 -0.79
CA ARG A 145 -5.50 12.03 -0.66
C ARG A 145 -4.99 10.59 -0.54
N GLU A 146 -5.35 9.92 0.55
CA GLU A 146 -5.03 8.52 0.76
C GLU A 146 -5.91 7.61 -0.11
N LEU A 147 -5.27 6.75 -0.92
CA LEU A 147 -5.93 5.79 -1.80
C LEU A 147 -6.03 4.39 -1.19
N ALA A 148 -5.03 4.02 -0.38
CA ALA A 148 -4.95 2.74 0.28
C ALA A 148 -3.98 2.84 1.46
N SER A 149 -4.24 2.07 2.52
CA SER A 149 -3.38 1.99 3.69
C SER A 149 -3.42 0.61 4.30
N GLN A 150 -2.27 0.17 4.81
CA GLN A 150 -2.15 -1.06 5.56
C GLN A 150 -0.97 -0.95 6.52
N GLN A 151 -1.05 -1.66 7.64
CA GLN A 151 -0.04 -1.59 8.68
C GLN A 151 0.20 -2.96 9.32
N SER A 152 1.35 -3.09 9.98
CA SER A 152 1.64 -4.22 10.87
C SER A 152 0.78 -4.17 12.13
N PHE A 153 0.58 -5.32 12.77
CA PHE A 153 -0.17 -5.43 14.02
C PHE A 153 0.31 -4.48 15.13
N LEU A 154 1.63 -4.28 15.27
CA LEU A 154 2.20 -3.44 16.33
C LEU A 154 2.15 -1.93 16.03
N TRP A 155 1.54 -1.51 14.91
CA TRP A 155 1.51 -0.10 14.53
C TRP A 155 0.49 0.72 15.32
N ALA A 156 -0.72 0.17 15.52
CA ALA A 156 -1.75 0.76 16.34
C ALA A 156 -2.59 -0.35 16.96
N LEU A 157 -3.26 -0.04 18.08
CA LEU A 157 -4.24 -0.94 18.66
C LEU A 157 -5.34 -1.23 17.63
N PRO A 158 -5.79 -2.49 17.52
CA PRO A 158 -6.94 -2.80 16.67
C PRO A 158 -8.16 -2.02 17.17
N GLU A 159 -9.00 -1.55 16.25
CA GLU A 159 -10.29 -0.98 16.64
C GLU A 159 -11.12 -2.06 17.35
N SER A 160 -11.71 -1.70 18.48
CA SER A 160 -12.62 -2.61 19.20
C SER A 160 -13.88 -2.80 18.37
N ASN A 161 -14.08 -3.99 17.83
CA ASN A 161 -15.33 -4.41 17.17
C ASN A 161 -16.51 -4.42 18.16
#